data_AF-A0A947YZW4-F1
#
_entry.id   AF-A0A947YZW4-F1
#
_cell.length_a   1.000
_cell.length_b   1.000
_cell.length_c   1.000
_cell.angle_alpha   90.00
_cell.angle_beta   90.00
_cell.angle_gamma   90.00
#
_symmetry.space_group_name_H-M   'P 1'
#
loop_
_entity.id
_entity.type
_entity.pdbx_description
1 polymer ?
#
loop_
_entity_poly.entity_id
_entity_poly.type
_entity_poly.pdbx_seq_one_letter_code
_entity_poly.pdbx_strand_id
1 'polypeptide(L)' 'MRPNSWLSGISKTGNAATNSQAAEKLIINILDNGTMTQGYHKVFGNVIKVRLPNGAGAWWKSSGEFIGFLERFTP' A
#
# COMPACT_ATOMS: atom_id res chain seq x y z
N MET A 1 -19.74 13.37 8.32
CA MET A 1 -18.54 12.50 8.44
C MET A 1 -17.55 12.91 7.36
N ARG A 2 -16.32 13.35 7.73
CA ARG A 2 -15.30 13.77 6.75
C ARG A 2 -14.58 12.53 6.21
N PRO A 3 -14.37 12.41 4.89
CA PRO A 3 -13.57 11.33 4.33
C PRO A 3 -12.12 11.53 4.78
N ASN A 4 -11.61 10.57 5.55
CA ASN A 4 -10.22 10.53 6.01
C ASN A 4 -9.26 10.56 4.80
N SER A 5 -8.71 11.74 4.51
CA SER A 5 -7.96 12.08 3.30
C SER A 5 -6.47 11.73 3.39
N TRP A 6 -6.11 10.54 3.88
CA TRP A 6 -4.69 10.16 4.06
C TRP A 6 -3.89 10.08 2.76
N LEU A 7 -4.55 10.01 1.60
CA LEU A 7 -3.91 10.07 0.27
C LEU A 7 -3.58 11.50 -0.20
N SER A 8 -4.00 12.56 0.50
CA SER A 8 -3.67 13.95 0.12
C SER A 8 -2.19 14.28 0.28
N GLY A 9 -1.39 13.42 0.92
CA GLY A 9 0.05 13.59 1.09
C GLY A 9 0.91 12.99 -0.02
N ILE A 10 0.48 11.89 -0.65
CA ILE A 10 1.24 11.23 -1.73
C ILE A 10 0.97 11.90 -3.09
N SER A 11 -0.17 12.57 -3.23
CA SER A 11 -0.51 13.35 -4.43
C SER A 11 -0.73 14.80 -4.03
N LYS A 12 0.22 15.70 -4.35
CA LYS A 12 -0.01 17.05 -4.93
C LYS A 12 1.11 18.09 -4.73
N THR A 13 2.17 17.83 -3.96
CA THR A 13 3.20 18.88 -3.73
C THR A 13 4.35 18.86 -4.73
N GLY A 14 4.54 17.77 -5.49
CA GLY A 14 5.72 17.56 -6.34
C GLY A 14 7.03 17.34 -5.55
N ASN A 15 6.97 17.32 -4.21
CA ASN A 15 8.14 17.15 -3.36
C ASN A 15 8.37 15.65 -3.09
N ALA A 16 9.45 15.12 -3.66
CA ALA A 16 9.82 13.71 -3.51
C ALA A 16 10.01 13.31 -2.04
N ALA A 17 10.60 14.16 -1.20
CA ALA A 17 10.83 13.84 0.21
C ALA A 17 9.52 13.72 0.98
N THR A 18 8.56 14.61 0.73
CA THR A 18 7.22 14.54 1.34
C THR A 18 6.48 13.27 0.91
N ASN A 19 6.58 12.91 -0.37
CA ASN A 19 5.96 11.69 -0.88
C ASN A 19 6.56 10.43 -0.26
N SER A 20 7.89 10.38 -0.10
CA SER A 20 8.58 9.26 0.56
C SER A 20 8.16 9.10 2.01
N GLN A 21 8.09 10.19 2.78
CA GLN A 21 7.63 10.13 4.18
C GLN A 21 6.17 9.68 4.30
N ALA A 22 5.30 10.13 3.40
CA ALA A 22 3.91 9.71 3.38
C ALA A 22 3.78 8.22 2.98
N ALA A 23 4.59 7.76 2.03
CA ALA A 23 4.65 6.36 1.62
C ALA A 23 5.17 5.46 2.74
N GLU A 24 6.21 5.87 3.46
CA GLU A 24 6.77 5.14 4.61
C GLU A 24 5.70 4.94 5.70
N LYS A 25 5.02 6.02 6.11
CA LYS A 25 3.93 5.95 7.09
C LYS A 25 2.80 5.02 6.63
N LEU A 26 2.49 5.02 5.34
CA LEU A 26 1.46 4.15 4.78
C LEU A 26 1.90 2.68 4.81
N ILE A 27 3.16 2.38 4.45
CA ILE A 27 3.70 1.02 4.51
C ILE A 27 3.66 0.48 5.94
N ILE A 28 4.10 1.27 6.92
CA ILE A 28 4.06 0.89 8.35
C ILE A 28 2.61 0.56 8.75
N ASN A 29 1.67 1.45 8.45
CA ASN A 29 0.26 1.23 8.76
C ASN A 29 -0.32 -0.04 8.10
N ILE A 30 0.06 -0.32 6.84
CA ILE A 30 -0.37 -1.53 6.13
C ILE A 30 0.19 -2.78 6.81
N LEU A 31 1.47 -2.77 7.20
CA LEU A 31 2.11 -3.93 7.83
C LEU A 31 1.56 -4.19 9.24
N ASP A 32 1.28 -3.14 10.00
CA ASP A 32 0.79 -3.26 11.38
C ASP A 32 -0.69 -3.65 11.46
N ASN A 33 -1.52 -3.13 10.53
CA ASN A 33 -2.99 -3.21 10.64
C ASN A 33 -3.66 -3.99 9.49
N GLY A 34 -2.89 -4.44 8.51
CA GLY A 34 -3.43 -5.11 7.33
C GLY A 34 -3.52 -6.62 7.50
N THR A 35 -4.44 -7.23 6.75
CA THR A 35 -4.52 -8.69 6.61
C THR A 35 -3.59 -9.15 5.50
N MET A 36 -2.68 -10.06 5.85
CA MET A 36 -1.76 -10.69 4.92
C MET A 36 -2.42 -11.85 4.18
N THR A 37 -2.22 -11.90 2.87
CA THR A 37 -2.60 -13.01 1.99
C THR A 37 -1.45 -13.35 1.05
N GLN A 38 -1.36 -14.60 0.64
CA GLN A 38 -0.38 -15.06 -0.34
C GLN A 38 -1.10 -15.42 -1.65
N GLY A 39 -0.39 -15.29 -2.77
CA GLY A 39 -0.91 -15.73 -4.06
C GLY A 39 0.15 -15.74 -5.14
N TYR A 40 -0.22 -16.24 -6.32
CA TYR A 40 0.64 -16.21 -7.50
C TYR A 40 0.23 -15.04 -8.42
N HIS A 41 1.23 -14.32 -8.92
CA HIS A 41 1.07 -13.28 -9.94
C HIS A 41 1.85 -13.65 -11.19
N LYS A 42 1.22 -13.57 -12.36
CA LYS A 42 1.79 -14.01 -13.65
C LYS A 42 3.15 -13.39 -14.01
N VAL A 43 3.45 -12.18 -13.53
CA VAL A 43 4.73 -11.47 -13.78
C VAL A 43 5.70 -11.59 -12.60
N PHE A 44 5.18 -11.65 -11.38
CA PHE A 44 6.00 -11.51 -10.17
C PHE A 44 6.19 -12.82 -9.41
N GLY A 45 5.60 -13.91 -9.89
CA GLY A 45 5.60 -15.20 -9.21
C GLY A 45 4.83 -15.16 -7.91
N ASN A 46 5.35 -15.80 -6.87
CA ASN A 46 4.74 -15.79 -5.55
C ASN A 46 4.83 -14.40 -4.91
N VAL A 47 3.68 -13.89 -4.49
CA VAL A 47 3.55 -12.55 -3.89
C VAL A 47 2.83 -12.63 -2.56
N ILE A 48 3.20 -11.69 -1.69
CA ILE A 48 2.52 -11.39 -0.43
C ILE A 48 1.74 -10.10 -0.65
N LYS A 49 0.45 -10.11 -0.30
CA LYS A 49 -0.42 -8.92 -0.35
C LYS A 49 -0.88 -8.63 1.06
N VAL A 50 -0.73 -7.39 1.51
CA VAL A 50 -1.25 -6.94 2.80
C VAL A 50 -2.25 -5.83 2.54
N ARG A 51 -3.49 -6.01 3.00
CA ARG A 51 -4.60 -5.06 2.77
C ARG A 51 -5.25 -4.61 4.05
N LEU A 52 -5.52 -3.32 4.14
CA LEU A 52 -6.36 -2.71 5.16
C LEU A 52 -7.84 -3.00 4.87
N PRO A 53 -8.74 -2.86 5.87
CA PRO A 53 -10.18 -3.08 5.69
C PRO A 53 -10.83 -2.19 4.62
N ASN A 54 -10.27 -1.00 4.36
CA ASN A 54 -10.73 -0.09 3.32
C ASN A 54 -10.23 -0.45 1.90
N GLY A 55 -9.55 -1.59 1.76
CA GLY A 55 -8.98 -2.10 0.52
C GLY A 55 -7.59 -1.57 0.18
N ALA A 56 -7.15 -0.42 0.72
CA ALA A 56 -5.79 0.05 0.47
C ALA A 56 -4.77 -0.99 0.96
N GLY A 57 -3.67 -1.15 0.25
CA GLY A 57 -2.67 -2.13 0.65
C GLY A 57 -1.37 -1.97 -0.09
N ALA A 58 -0.54 -2.99 0.04
CA ALA A 58 0.70 -3.13 -0.70
C ALA A 58 0.96 -4.60 -1.00
N TRP A 59 1.84 -4.83 -1.95
CA TRP A 59 2.32 -6.17 -2.28
C TRP A 59 3.84 -6.23 -2.40
N TRP A 60 4.36 -7.39 -2.05
CA TRP A 60 5.76 -7.74 -2.08
C TRP A 60 5.92 -9.06 -2.83
N LYS A 61 7.09 -9.29 -3.42
CA LYS A 61 7.50 -10.64 -3.80
C LYS A 61 7.67 -11.48 -2.53
N SER A 62 7.56 -12.79 -2.64
CA SER A 62 7.83 -13.69 -1.51
C SER A 62 9.26 -13.57 -0.96
N SER A 63 10.18 -12.97 -1.72
CA SER A 63 11.54 -12.62 -1.29
C SER A 63 11.63 -11.37 -0.42
N GLY A 64 10.54 -10.63 -0.23
CA GLY A 64 10.49 -9.39 0.54
C GLY A 64 10.68 -8.10 -0.29
N GLU A 65 10.92 -8.20 -1.59
CA GLU A 65 11.04 -7.03 -2.47
C GLU A 65 9.66 -6.34 -2.64
N PHE A 66 9.60 -5.03 -2.38
CA PHE A 66 8.39 -4.24 -2.57
C PHE A 66 8.04 -4.09 -4.04
N ILE A 67 6.77 -4.36 -4.40
CA ILE A 67 6.28 -4.24 -5.78
C ILE A 67 5.51 -2.93 -5.95
N GLY A 68 4.68 -2.54 -4.98
CA GLY A 68 3.84 -1.35 -5.11
C GLY A 68 2.66 -1.28 -4.15
N PHE A 69 1.91 -0.19 -4.25
CA PHE A 69 0.66 0.00 -3.52
C PHE A 69 -0.52 -0.63 -4.26
N LEU A 70 -1.52 -1.06 -3.48
CA LEU A 70 -2.81 -1.54 -3.95
C LEU A 70 -3.85 -0.48 -3.63
N GLU A 71 -4.65 -0.12 -4.65
CA GLU A 71 -5.71 0.85 -4.49
C GLU A 71 -6.82 0.36 -3.54
N ARG A 72 -7.53 1.33 -2.97
CA ARG A 72 -8.74 1.11 -2.19
C ARG A 72 -9.79 0.37 -3.02
N PHE A 73 -10.63 -0.40 -2.34
CA PHE A 73 -11.86 -0.86 -2.97
C PHE A 73 -12.71 0.38 -3.26
N THR A 74 -12.93 0.65 -4.54
CA THR A 74 -13.91 1.61 -5.00
C THR A 74 -15.22 0.85 -5.19
N PRO A 75 -16.34 1.28 -4.59
CA PRO A 75 -17.66 0.83 -5.02
C PRO A 75 -17.91 1.17 -6.49
#